data_AF-A0A3C1ZX19-F1
#
_entry.id   AF-A0A3C1ZX19-F1
#
_cell.length_a   1.000
_cell.length_b   1.000
_cell.length_c   1.000
_cell.angle_alpha   90.00
_cell.angle_beta   90.00
_cell.angle_gamma   90.00
#
_symmetry.space_group_name_H-M   'P 1'
#
loop_
_entity.id
_entity.type
_entity.pdbx_description
1 polymer ?
#
loop_
_entity_poly.entity_id
_entity_poly.type
_entity_poly.pdbx_seq_one_letter_code
_entity_poly.pdbx_strand_id
1 'polypeptide(L)'
;MKRLLFIASIVLLGACQTEQKEAPVSGNPFFQEWDTPFGVPPFAQIKNEDYMPAFEKGMEDNLAEIDAIVNNPEEPTFANTLEELERSGKLLSKVQGVFYNMVSSNTNPRLQELQRELSPLMSAHYDKISLNEGLFERVEAVYQARESLDLTAEQRKLLEDTRKGFVRSGALLNEEQKSQITEINAQISELTTAFGQNLLAETNGFEMVLDEDDLGGLSEGVIAAAA
;
A
#
# COMPACT_ATOMS: atom_id res chain seq x y z
N MET A 1 13.19 75.77 -7.81
CA MET A 1 12.04 75.21 -7.07
C MET A 1 11.10 74.57 -8.08
N LYS A 2 11.22 73.26 -8.30
CA LYS A 2 10.48 72.51 -9.33
C LYS A 2 9.79 71.30 -8.71
N ARG A 3 8.60 71.04 -9.25
CA ARG A 3 7.48 70.20 -8.80
C ARG A 3 7.72 68.68 -8.91
N LEU A 4 6.95 67.96 -8.08
CA LEU A 4 6.26 66.67 -8.29
C LEU A 4 6.91 65.57 -9.15
N LEU A 5 6.99 64.35 -8.59
CA LEU A 5 6.22 63.17 -9.05
C LEU A 5 6.52 61.96 -8.15
N PHE A 6 5.52 61.53 -7.35
CA PHE A 6 5.50 60.25 -6.67
C PHE A 6 4.90 59.22 -7.65
N ILE A 7 5.69 58.22 -8.05
CA ILE A 7 5.22 57.07 -8.84
C ILE A 7 5.08 55.90 -7.86
N ALA A 8 3.85 55.56 -7.49
CA ALA A 8 3.53 54.33 -6.78
C ALA A 8 3.54 53.18 -7.79
N SER A 9 4.55 52.31 -7.72
CA SER A 9 4.60 51.06 -8.48
C SER A 9 3.97 49.96 -7.65
N ILE A 10 2.75 49.54 -8.03
CA ILE A 10 2.12 48.33 -7.51
C ILE A 10 2.71 47.15 -8.27
N VAL A 11 3.52 46.33 -7.59
CA VAL A 11 4.00 45.05 -8.10
C VAL A 11 3.02 43.97 -7.64
N LEU A 12 2.11 43.56 -8.54
CA LEU A 12 1.32 42.34 -8.38
C LEU A 12 2.17 41.16 -8.86
N LEU A 13 2.87 40.49 -7.94
CA LEU A 13 3.44 39.17 -8.20
C LEU A 13 2.35 38.13 -7.99
N GLY A 14 1.74 37.72 -9.10
CA GLY A 14 0.81 36.59 -9.14
C GLY A 14 1.55 35.32 -8.73
N ALA A 15 1.11 34.70 -7.64
CA ALA A 15 1.45 33.33 -7.33
C ALA A 15 0.89 32.44 -8.44
N CYS A 16 1.77 31.81 -9.23
CA CYS A 16 1.40 30.63 -9.98
C CYS A 16 1.11 29.52 -8.97
N GLN A 17 -0.14 29.44 -8.52
CA GLN A 17 -0.68 28.17 -8.05
C GLN A 17 -0.81 27.31 -9.31
N THR A 18 0.11 26.37 -9.47
CA THR A 18 -0.14 25.18 -10.27
C THR A 18 -1.33 24.48 -9.61
N GLU A 19 -2.53 24.72 -10.11
CA GLU A 19 -3.67 23.85 -9.84
C GLU A 19 -3.27 22.45 -10.32
N GLN A 20 -2.93 21.58 -9.37
CA GLN A 20 -2.95 20.15 -9.61
C GLN A 20 -4.40 19.82 -9.97
N LYS A 21 -4.62 19.60 -11.25
CA LYS A 21 -5.90 19.19 -11.79
C LYS A 21 -6.15 17.77 -11.27
N GLU A 22 -6.85 17.65 -10.15
CA GLU A 22 -7.36 16.36 -9.67
C GLU A 22 -8.12 15.71 -10.83
N ALA A 23 -7.62 14.57 -11.29
CA ALA A 23 -8.33 13.78 -12.29
C ALA A 23 -9.67 13.34 -11.67
N PRO A 24 -10.78 13.41 -12.42
CA PRO A 24 -12.08 13.11 -11.87
C PRO A 24 -12.13 11.66 -11.36
N VAL A 25 -12.48 11.52 -10.08
CA VAL A 25 -12.76 10.26 -9.35
C VAL A 25 -13.73 9.35 -10.12
N SER A 26 -14.57 9.89 -11.02
CA SER A 26 -15.56 9.12 -11.79
C SER A 26 -14.98 8.26 -12.93
N GLY A 27 -13.67 8.32 -13.22
CA GLY A 27 -13.04 7.58 -14.32
C GLY A 27 -12.05 6.48 -13.94
N ASN A 28 -11.69 6.35 -12.66
CA ASN A 28 -10.65 5.41 -12.24
C ASN A 28 -11.19 3.96 -12.26
N PRO A 29 -10.56 3.02 -13.01
CA PRO A 29 -11.04 1.63 -13.12
C PRO A 29 -11.09 0.86 -11.79
N PHE A 30 -10.35 1.29 -10.75
CA PHE A 30 -10.39 0.64 -9.44
C PHE A 30 -11.68 0.90 -8.67
N PHE A 31 -12.33 2.04 -8.90
CA PHE A 31 -13.58 2.43 -8.23
C PHE A 31 -14.84 1.80 -8.84
N GLN A 32 -14.69 1.05 -9.92
CA GLN A 32 -15.77 0.37 -10.61
C GLN A 32 -15.77 -1.12 -10.29
N GLU A 33 -16.93 -1.77 -10.27
CA GLU A 33 -16.98 -3.23 -10.31
C GLU A 33 -16.41 -3.74 -11.65
N TRP A 34 -15.73 -4.88 -11.62
CA TRP A 34 -15.11 -5.45 -12.80
C TRP A 34 -16.00 -6.56 -13.36
N ASP A 35 -16.62 -6.30 -14.52
CA ASP A 35 -17.47 -7.25 -15.23
C ASP A 35 -16.67 -8.24 -16.11
N THR A 36 -15.35 -8.29 -15.93
CA THR A 36 -14.47 -9.24 -16.60
C THR A 36 -14.70 -10.66 -16.06
N PRO A 37 -14.41 -11.71 -16.83
CA PRO A 37 -14.52 -13.08 -16.35
C PRO A 37 -13.74 -13.28 -15.04
N PHE A 38 -14.42 -13.81 -14.01
CA PHE A 38 -13.86 -14.02 -12.67
C PHE A 38 -13.36 -12.77 -11.94
N GLY A 39 -13.75 -11.57 -12.37
CA GLY A 39 -13.27 -10.32 -11.79
C GLY A 39 -11.78 -10.08 -12.03
N VAL A 40 -11.26 -10.53 -13.17
CA VAL A 40 -9.87 -10.25 -13.59
C VAL A 40 -9.67 -8.73 -13.76
N PRO A 41 -8.58 -8.12 -13.25
CA PRO A 41 -8.34 -6.70 -13.45
C PRO A 41 -8.39 -6.29 -14.93
N PRO A 42 -9.09 -5.20 -15.31
CA PRO A 42 -9.13 -4.72 -16.68
C PRO A 42 -7.80 -4.02 -17.03
N PHE A 43 -6.71 -4.78 -17.11
CA PHE A 43 -5.33 -4.28 -17.26
C PHE A 43 -5.15 -3.28 -18.42
N ALA A 44 -5.90 -3.45 -19.52
CA ALA A 44 -5.85 -2.54 -20.66
C ALA A 44 -6.38 -1.13 -20.37
N GLN A 45 -7.17 -0.96 -19.30
CA GLN A 45 -7.78 0.31 -18.92
C GLN A 45 -7.02 0.99 -17.77
N ILE A 46 -6.31 0.21 -16.94
CA ILE A 46 -5.57 0.70 -15.78
C ILE A 46 -4.28 1.39 -16.24
N LYS A 47 -4.08 2.62 -15.78
CA LYS A 47 -2.90 3.43 -16.05
C LYS A 47 -2.13 3.71 -14.77
N ASN A 48 -0.89 4.15 -14.92
CA ASN A 48 -0.03 4.48 -13.78
C ASN A 48 -0.64 5.57 -12.88
N GLU A 49 -1.38 6.51 -13.48
CA GLU A 49 -2.03 7.62 -12.77
C GLU A 49 -3.23 7.18 -11.92
N ASP A 50 -3.78 5.98 -12.16
CA ASP A 50 -4.93 5.47 -11.42
C ASP A 50 -4.54 4.90 -10.04
N TYR A 51 -3.27 4.53 -9.83
CA TYR A 51 -2.84 3.85 -8.61
C TYR A 51 -2.90 4.76 -7.38
N MET A 52 -2.21 5.91 -7.39
CA MET A 52 -2.12 6.75 -6.19
C MET A 52 -3.49 7.17 -5.65
N PRO A 53 -4.43 7.71 -6.48
CA PRO A 53 -5.76 8.05 -5.98
C PRO A 53 -6.54 6.84 -5.44
N ALA A 54 -6.34 5.65 -6.03
CA ALA A 54 -7.00 4.44 -5.57
C ALA A 54 -6.41 3.91 -4.25
N PHE A 55 -5.10 4.06 -4.04
CA PHE A 55 -4.44 3.77 -2.77
C PHE A 55 -4.89 4.72 -1.67
N GLU A 56 -4.87 6.03 -1.92
CA GLU A 56 -5.31 7.04 -0.96
C GLU A 56 -6.77 6.80 -0.55
N LYS A 57 -7.66 6.60 -1.52
CA LYS A 57 -9.06 6.31 -1.23
C LYS A 57 -9.24 4.97 -0.51
N GLY A 58 -8.49 3.94 -0.91
CA GLY A 58 -8.52 2.64 -0.25
C GLY A 58 -8.05 2.70 1.21
N MET A 59 -7.01 3.48 1.52
CA MET A 59 -6.53 3.69 2.89
C MET A 59 -7.54 4.48 3.72
N GLU A 60 -8.13 5.54 3.15
CA GLU A 60 -9.19 6.32 3.79
C GLU A 60 -10.39 5.43 4.15
N ASP A 61 -10.93 4.70 3.17
CA ASP A 61 -12.09 3.82 3.37
C ASP A 61 -11.78 2.73 4.40
N ASN A 62 -10.58 2.13 4.33
CA ASN A 62 -10.19 1.09 5.27
C ASN A 62 -10.12 1.62 6.71
N LEU A 63 -9.51 2.79 6.94
CA LEU A 63 -9.47 3.38 8.28
C LEU A 63 -10.87 3.73 8.80
N ALA A 64 -11.77 4.21 7.94
CA ALA A 64 -13.16 4.48 8.32
C ALA A 64 -13.92 3.21 8.73
N GLU A 65 -13.69 2.09 8.03
CA GLU A 65 -14.25 0.78 8.39
C GLU A 65 -13.69 0.28 9.73
N ILE A 66 -12.39 0.45 9.96
CA ILE A 66 -11.76 0.12 11.25
C ILE A 66 -12.35 0.97 12.38
N ASP A 67 -12.51 2.28 12.17
CA ASP A 67 -13.11 3.17 13.14
C ASP A 67 -14.56 2.77 13.46
N ALA A 68 -15.32 2.27 12.49
CA ALA A 68 -16.67 1.76 12.72
C ALA A 68 -16.67 0.50 13.61
N ILE A 69 -15.69 -0.40 13.45
CA ILE A 69 -15.51 -1.58 14.31
C ILE A 69 -15.18 -1.14 15.73
N VAL A 70 -14.18 -0.26 15.89
CA VAL A 70 -13.72 0.24 17.19
C VAL A 70 -14.86 0.92 17.95
N ASN A 71 -15.62 1.77 17.27
CA ASN A 71 -16.68 2.58 17.88
C ASN A 71 -18.04 1.88 17.94
N ASN A 72 -18.14 0.58 17.61
CA ASN A 72 -19.39 -0.15 17.74
C ASN A 72 -19.79 -0.25 19.23
N PRO A 73 -20.96 0.28 19.64
CA PRO A 73 -21.37 0.32 21.04
C PRO A 73 -21.81 -1.03 21.61
N GLU A 74 -22.02 -2.04 20.75
CA GLU A 74 -22.32 -3.40 21.19
C GLU A 74 -21.07 -4.11 21.71
N GLU A 75 -21.28 -5.02 22.67
CA GLU A 75 -20.24 -5.91 23.18
C GLU A 75 -19.52 -6.63 22.03
N PRO A 76 -18.18 -6.80 22.10
CA PRO A 76 -17.43 -7.45 21.04
C PRO A 76 -17.91 -8.89 20.79
N THR A 77 -18.25 -9.17 19.54
CA THR A 77 -18.60 -10.51 19.06
C THR A 77 -17.70 -10.89 17.89
N PHE A 78 -17.66 -12.18 17.55
CA PHE A 78 -16.95 -12.63 16.36
C PHE A 78 -17.44 -11.91 15.09
N ALA A 79 -18.75 -11.76 14.93
CA ALA A 79 -19.34 -11.09 13.77
C ALA A 79 -18.97 -9.60 13.72
N ASN A 80 -19.27 -8.83 14.78
CA ASN A 80 -19.07 -7.37 14.76
C ASN A 80 -17.61 -6.92 14.89
N THR A 81 -16.66 -7.85 15.05
CA THR A 81 -15.24 -7.55 15.19
C THR A 81 -14.41 -8.29 14.15
N LEU A 82 -14.41 -9.62 14.12
CA LEU A 82 -13.54 -10.40 13.24
C LEU A 82 -14.09 -10.45 11.81
N GLU A 83 -15.40 -10.69 11.62
CA GLU A 83 -15.98 -10.70 10.26
C GLU A 83 -15.95 -9.31 9.62
N GLU A 84 -16.26 -8.26 10.37
CA GLU A 84 -16.13 -6.89 9.87
C GLU A 84 -14.68 -6.52 9.55
N LEU A 85 -13.72 -6.95 10.38
CA LEU A 85 -12.29 -6.75 10.10
C LEU A 85 -11.86 -7.45 8.80
N GLU A 86 -12.27 -8.70 8.58
CA GLU A 86 -11.99 -9.45 7.35
C GLU A 86 -12.65 -8.85 6.10
N ARG A 87 -13.78 -8.13 6.26
CA ARG A 87 -14.47 -7.45 5.15
C ARG A 87 -13.86 -6.10 4.81
N SER A 88 -13.09 -5.52 5.74
CA SER A 88 -12.49 -4.20 5.58
C SER A 88 -11.41 -4.16 4.51
N GLY A 89 -11.16 -2.98 3.94
CA GLY A 89 -10.04 -2.71 3.04
C GLY A 89 -10.22 -3.25 1.63
N LYS A 90 -11.44 -3.62 1.22
CA LYS A 90 -11.71 -4.24 -0.09
C LYS A 90 -11.11 -3.46 -1.27
N LEU A 91 -11.27 -2.13 -1.31
CA LEU A 91 -10.68 -1.29 -2.35
C LEU A 91 -9.15 -1.28 -2.28
N LEU A 92 -8.59 -1.18 -1.07
CA LEU A 92 -7.15 -1.18 -0.85
C LEU A 92 -6.51 -2.51 -1.26
N SER A 93 -7.13 -3.65 -0.94
CA SER A 93 -6.68 -4.97 -1.37
C SER A 93 -6.75 -5.12 -2.89
N LYS A 94 -7.80 -4.59 -3.51
CA LYS A 94 -7.98 -4.62 -4.97
C LYS A 94 -6.88 -3.86 -5.71
N VAL A 95 -6.55 -2.63 -5.29
CA VAL A 95 -5.47 -1.85 -5.92
C VAL A 95 -4.09 -2.46 -5.64
N GLN A 96 -3.84 -2.92 -4.41
CA GLN A 96 -2.58 -3.58 -4.03
C GLN A 96 -2.29 -4.83 -4.88
N GLY A 97 -3.29 -5.69 -5.06
CA GLY A 97 -3.14 -6.92 -5.82
C GLY A 97 -2.67 -6.67 -7.26
N VAL A 98 -3.21 -5.63 -7.90
CA VAL A 98 -2.78 -5.24 -9.26
C VAL A 98 -1.43 -4.55 -9.23
N PHE A 99 -1.23 -3.57 -8.33
CA PHE A 99 -0.02 -2.78 -8.29
C PHE A 99 1.23 -3.64 -8.05
N TYR A 100 1.22 -4.48 -7.01
CA TYR A 100 2.37 -5.31 -6.69
C TYR A 100 2.60 -6.44 -7.69
N ASN A 101 1.54 -6.92 -8.37
CA ASN A 101 1.70 -7.80 -9.53
C ASN A 101 2.46 -7.10 -10.66
N MET A 102 2.09 -5.88 -11.02
CA MET A 102 2.74 -5.12 -12.09
C MET A 102 4.18 -4.74 -11.72
N VAL A 103 4.41 -4.27 -10.50
CA VAL A 103 5.77 -3.96 -9.99
C VAL A 103 6.68 -5.19 -10.03
N SER A 104 6.16 -6.38 -9.76
CA SER A 104 6.97 -7.60 -9.78
C SER A 104 7.21 -8.15 -11.18
N SER A 105 6.24 -8.03 -12.09
CA SER A 105 6.25 -8.77 -13.37
C SER A 105 6.52 -7.91 -14.60
N ASN A 106 6.16 -6.62 -14.56
CA ASN A 106 6.26 -5.72 -15.70
C ASN A 106 6.37 -4.26 -15.22
N THR A 107 7.41 -3.98 -14.44
CA THR A 107 7.63 -2.66 -13.85
C THR A 107 8.10 -1.64 -14.88
N ASN A 108 8.07 -0.37 -14.50
CA ASN A 108 8.63 0.75 -15.26
C ASN A 108 9.08 1.85 -14.28
N PRO A 109 9.82 2.89 -14.73
CA PRO A 109 10.30 3.94 -13.84
C PRO A 109 9.21 4.62 -13.02
N ARG A 110 8.00 4.81 -13.57
CA ARG A 110 6.87 5.42 -12.86
C ARG A 110 6.30 4.50 -11.78
N LEU A 111 6.19 3.20 -12.04
CA LEU A 111 5.75 2.24 -11.02
C LEU A 111 6.77 2.09 -9.89
N GLN A 112 8.07 2.14 -10.19
CA GLN A 112 9.11 2.14 -9.17
C GLN A 112 9.08 3.42 -8.31
N GLU A 113 8.80 4.57 -8.92
CA GLU A 113 8.60 5.83 -8.20
C GLU A 113 7.38 5.76 -7.28
N LEU A 114 6.23 5.33 -7.80
CA LEU A 114 5.03 5.10 -7.00
C LEU A 114 5.28 4.12 -5.85
N GLN A 115 6.06 3.06 -6.07
CA GLN A 115 6.39 2.10 -5.02
C GLN A 115 7.19 2.75 -3.88
N ARG A 116 8.13 3.65 -4.19
CA ARG A 116 8.90 4.40 -3.19
C ARG A 116 8.01 5.36 -2.40
N GLU A 117 7.07 6.02 -3.06
CA GLU A 117 6.10 6.91 -2.42
C GLU A 117 5.12 6.13 -1.52
N LEU A 118 4.60 5.00 -2.02
CA LEU A 118 3.59 4.20 -1.33
C LEU A 118 4.15 3.36 -0.17
N SER A 119 5.40 2.90 -0.25
CA SER A 119 6.00 2.05 0.78
C SER A 119 5.87 2.61 2.21
N PRO A 120 6.32 3.84 2.51
CA PRO A 120 6.17 4.41 3.85
C PRO A 120 4.70 4.68 4.23
N LEU A 121 3.86 5.07 3.26
CA LEU A 121 2.43 5.31 3.50
C LEU A 121 1.71 4.02 3.91
N MET A 122 1.98 2.93 3.21
CA MET A 122 1.40 1.62 3.49
C MET A 122 1.90 1.05 4.82
N SER A 123 3.18 1.22 5.15
CA SER A 123 3.71 0.84 6.47
C SER A 123 2.95 1.57 7.58
N ALA A 124 2.85 2.90 7.48
CA ALA A 124 2.14 3.71 8.46
C ALA A 124 0.64 3.37 8.54
N HIS A 125 0.00 3.03 7.41
CA HIS A 125 -1.39 2.59 7.37
C HIS A 125 -1.60 1.30 8.17
N TYR A 126 -0.79 0.27 7.95
CA TYR A 126 -0.93 -0.99 8.68
C TYR A 126 -0.49 -0.89 10.16
N ASP A 127 0.47 -0.02 10.48
CA ASP A 127 0.82 0.28 11.87
C ASP A 127 -0.36 0.91 12.61
N LYS A 128 -1.07 1.87 11.99
CA LYS A 128 -2.29 2.48 12.56
C LYS A 128 -3.37 1.45 12.91
N ILE A 129 -3.49 0.37 12.13
CA ILE A 129 -4.49 -0.67 12.37
C ILE A 129 -3.99 -1.66 13.42
N SER A 130 -2.79 -2.21 13.23
CA SER A 130 -2.25 -3.28 14.07
C SER A 130 -1.82 -2.82 15.47
N LEU A 131 -1.55 -1.53 15.66
CA LEU A 131 -1.26 -0.91 16.95
C LEU A 131 -2.47 -0.19 17.56
N ASN A 132 -3.64 -0.24 16.92
CA ASN A 132 -4.86 0.37 17.43
C ASN A 132 -5.33 -0.35 18.69
N GLU A 133 -5.25 0.33 19.84
CA GLU A 133 -5.61 -0.25 21.14
C GLU A 133 -7.07 -0.67 21.19
N GLY A 134 -7.99 0.20 20.75
CA GLY A 134 -9.42 -0.10 20.79
C GLY A 134 -9.80 -1.30 19.92
N LEU A 135 -9.19 -1.42 18.74
CA LEU A 135 -9.41 -2.59 17.88
C LEU A 135 -8.87 -3.87 18.53
N PHE A 136 -7.66 -3.80 19.10
CA PHE A 136 -7.06 -4.95 19.77
C PHE A 136 -7.85 -5.37 21.01
N GLU A 137 -8.36 -4.42 21.81
CA GLU A 137 -9.22 -4.70 22.96
C GLU A 137 -10.47 -5.48 22.56
N ARG A 138 -11.12 -5.12 21.45
CA ARG A 138 -12.27 -5.87 20.92
C ARG A 138 -11.89 -7.29 20.52
N VAL A 139 -10.78 -7.46 19.79
CA VAL A 139 -10.27 -8.79 19.39
C VAL A 139 -9.92 -9.63 20.62
N GLU A 140 -9.26 -9.04 21.61
CA GLU A 140 -8.87 -9.72 22.85
C GLU A 140 -10.09 -10.14 23.66
N ALA A 141 -11.14 -9.32 23.74
CA ALA A 141 -12.39 -9.68 24.41
C ALA A 141 -13.02 -10.95 23.80
N VAL A 142 -13.13 -11.01 22.46
CA VAL A 142 -13.63 -12.20 21.75
C VAL A 142 -12.70 -13.40 21.99
N TYR A 143 -11.39 -13.19 21.96
CA TYR A 143 -10.39 -14.23 22.21
C TYR A 143 -10.49 -14.82 23.62
N GLN A 144 -10.71 -14.01 24.65
CA GLN A 144 -10.85 -14.49 26.02
C GLN A 144 -12.14 -15.28 26.23
N ALA A 145 -13.22 -14.91 25.54
CA ALA A 145 -14.49 -15.62 25.58
C ALA A 145 -14.54 -16.89 24.71
N ARG A 146 -13.52 -17.15 23.87
CA ARG A 146 -13.55 -18.18 22.79
C ARG A 146 -13.95 -19.59 23.21
N GLU A 147 -13.70 -20.00 24.45
CA GLU A 147 -14.08 -21.34 24.94
C GLU A 147 -15.58 -21.48 25.24
N SER A 148 -16.26 -20.35 25.44
CA SER A 148 -17.71 -20.27 25.65
C SER A 148 -18.52 -19.96 24.38
N LEU A 149 -17.84 -19.58 23.30
CA LEU A 149 -18.46 -19.28 22.02
C LEU A 149 -18.58 -20.54 21.16
N ASP A 150 -19.73 -20.70 20.50
CA ASP A 150 -19.97 -21.79 19.52
C ASP A 150 -19.33 -21.45 18.16
N LEU A 151 -18.00 -21.34 18.16
CA LEU A 151 -17.22 -21.06 16.95
C LEU A 151 -16.95 -22.34 16.17
N THR A 152 -17.10 -22.26 14.85
CA THR A 152 -16.56 -23.29 13.94
C THR A 152 -15.03 -23.38 14.06
N ALA A 153 -14.45 -24.47 13.55
CA ALA A 153 -12.99 -24.64 13.55
C ALA A 153 -12.27 -23.52 12.78
N GLU A 154 -12.86 -23.07 11.65
CA GLU A 154 -12.32 -21.99 10.83
C GLU A 154 -12.38 -20.64 11.55
N GLN A 155 -13.51 -20.33 12.18
CA GLN A 155 -13.67 -19.09 12.96
C GLN A 155 -12.72 -19.05 14.17
N ARG A 156 -12.56 -20.18 14.89
CA ARG A 156 -11.60 -20.27 16.00
C ARG A 156 -10.18 -20.02 15.51
N LYS A 157 -9.81 -20.65 14.39
CA LYS A 157 -8.48 -20.47 13.78
C LYS A 157 -8.24 -19.04 13.36
N LEU A 158 -9.22 -18.40 12.72
CA LEU A 158 -9.15 -16.99 12.35
C LEU A 158 -8.90 -16.12 13.58
N LEU A 159 -9.72 -16.26 14.62
CA LEU A 159 -9.57 -15.51 15.87
C LEU A 159 -8.19 -15.67 16.50
N GLU A 160 -7.67 -16.89 16.56
CA GLU A 160 -6.34 -17.18 17.11
C GLU A 160 -5.22 -16.52 16.29
N ASP A 161 -5.30 -16.60 14.97
CA ASP A 161 -4.28 -16.04 14.07
C ASP A 161 -4.35 -14.51 14.02
N THR A 162 -5.55 -13.92 13.99
CA THR A 162 -5.75 -12.47 14.07
C THR A 162 -5.16 -11.93 15.37
N ARG A 163 -5.52 -12.50 16.53
CA ARG A 163 -4.98 -12.06 17.83
C ARG A 163 -3.46 -12.22 17.90
N LYS A 164 -2.91 -13.34 17.38
CA LYS A 164 -1.46 -13.54 17.28
C LYS A 164 -0.81 -12.49 16.37
N GLY A 165 -1.46 -12.10 15.28
CA GLY A 165 -1.04 -11.02 14.40
C GLY A 165 -0.84 -9.71 15.16
N PHE A 166 -1.86 -9.24 15.86
CA PHE A 166 -1.78 -8.03 16.71
C PHE A 166 -0.62 -8.08 17.72
N VAL A 167 -0.49 -9.20 18.44
CA VAL A 167 0.60 -9.35 19.43
C VAL A 167 1.97 -9.30 18.76
N ARG A 168 2.13 -9.93 17.59
CA ARG A 168 3.40 -9.92 16.84
C ARG A 168 3.71 -8.56 16.21
N SER A 169 2.69 -7.79 15.87
CA SER A 169 2.83 -6.41 15.39
C SER A 169 3.14 -5.42 16.51
N GLY A 170 2.94 -5.80 17.78
CA GLY A 170 3.30 -4.97 18.93
C GLY A 170 2.12 -4.34 19.67
N ALA A 171 0.89 -4.85 19.51
CA ALA A 171 -0.29 -4.30 20.19
C ALA A 171 -0.18 -4.26 21.74
N LEU A 172 0.63 -5.14 22.33
CA LEU A 172 0.89 -5.22 23.78
C LEU A 172 2.10 -4.38 24.25
N LEU A 173 2.76 -3.66 23.35
CA LEU A 173 3.87 -2.77 23.69
C LEU A 173 3.36 -1.50 24.35
N ASN A 174 4.23 -0.83 25.13
CA ASN A 174 3.92 0.51 25.62
C ASN A 174 4.11 1.58 24.53
N GLU A 175 3.66 2.80 24.78
CA GLU A 175 3.69 3.89 23.78
C GLU A 175 5.10 4.21 23.25
N GLU A 176 6.13 4.17 24.10
CA GLU A 176 7.52 4.38 23.67
C GLU A 176 7.96 3.27 22.70
N GLN A 177 7.65 2.02 23.02
CA GLN A 177 7.97 0.86 22.20
C GLN A 177 7.15 0.82 20.90
N LYS A 178 5.88 1.26 20.92
CA LYS A 178 5.05 1.39 19.70
C LYS A 178 5.61 2.46 18.76
N SER A 179 6.11 3.57 19.31
CA SER A 179 6.81 4.59 18.51
C SER A 179 8.07 4.01 17.85
N GLN A 180 8.88 3.26 18.63
CA GLN A 180 10.08 2.60 18.11
C GLN A 180 9.79 1.57 17.02
N ILE A 181 8.78 0.71 17.21
CA ILE A 181 8.46 -0.31 16.19
C ILE A 181 7.91 0.32 14.91
N THR A 182 7.15 1.41 15.02
CA THR A 182 6.67 2.19 13.86
C THR A 182 7.84 2.77 13.06
N GLU A 183 8.84 3.34 13.72
CA GLU A 183 10.05 3.84 13.04
C GLU A 183 10.84 2.70 12.36
N ILE A 184 10.98 1.56 13.04
CA ILE A 184 11.63 0.37 12.47
C ILE A 184 10.88 -0.16 11.24
N ASN A 185 9.55 -0.26 11.31
CA ASN A 185 8.72 -0.74 10.21
C ASN A 185 8.85 0.19 8.98
N ALA A 186 8.84 1.51 9.20
CA ALA A 186 9.08 2.49 8.15
C ALA A 186 10.44 2.27 7.47
N GLN A 187 11.52 2.13 8.26
CA GLN A 187 12.87 1.86 7.73
C GLN A 187 12.94 0.53 6.97
N ILE A 188 12.33 -0.54 7.49
CA ILE A 188 12.28 -1.85 6.82
C ILE A 188 11.59 -1.72 5.46
N SER A 189 10.46 -0.99 5.39
CA SER A 189 9.71 -0.81 4.15
C SER A 189 10.54 -0.08 3.08
N GLU A 190 11.22 1.00 3.48
CA GLU A 190 12.10 1.79 2.61
C GLU A 190 13.27 0.95 2.10
N LEU A 191 13.98 0.28 3.02
CA LEU A 191 15.16 -0.52 2.68
C LEU A 191 14.82 -1.72 1.80
N THR A 192 13.67 -2.37 2.03
CA THR A 192 13.23 -3.50 1.20
C THR A 192 12.90 -3.05 -0.22
N THR A 193 12.22 -1.91 -0.35
CA THR A 193 11.92 -1.31 -1.66
C THR A 193 13.20 -0.92 -2.39
N ALA A 194 14.12 -0.24 -1.70
CA ALA A 194 15.41 0.15 -2.25
C ALA A 194 16.25 -1.06 -2.69
N PHE A 195 16.29 -2.11 -1.87
CA PHE A 195 17.01 -3.35 -2.19
C PHE A 195 16.48 -3.99 -3.48
N GLY A 196 15.15 -4.15 -3.61
CA GLY A 196 14.54 -4.75 -4.79
C GLY A 196 14.83 -3.95 -6.08
N GLN A 197 14.77 -2.63 -6.00
CA GLN A 197 15.05 -1.76 -7.15
C GLN A 197 16.55 -1.75 -7.51
N ASN A 198 17.45 -1.75 -6.52
CA ASN A 198 18.89 -1.83 -6.75
C ASN A 198 19.27 -3.17 -7.40
N LEU A 199 18.69 -4.29 -6.94
CA LEU A 199 18.95 -5.61 -7.51
C LEU A 199 18.49 -5.69 -8.98
N LEU A 200 17.31 -5.15 -9.29
CA LEU A 200 16.81 -5.09 -10.67
C LEU A 200 17.70 -4.22 -11.55
N ALA A 201 18.10 -3.04 -11.05
CA ALA A 201 18.98 -2.13 -11.77
C ALA A 201 20.34 -2.77 -12.06
N GLU A 202 20.94 -3.44 -11.09
CA GLU A 202 22.23 -4.11 -11.26
C GLU A 202 22.14 -5.29 -12.23
N THR A 203 21.10 -6.11 -12.10
CA THR A 203 20.90 -7.25 -13.00
C THR A 203 20.73 -6.80 -14.46
N ASN A 204 19.98 -5.72 -14.68
CA ASN A 204 19.77 -5.17 -16.03
C ASN A 204 20.99 -4.37 -16.55
N GLY A 205 21.82 -3.83 -15.65
CA GLY A 205 23.02 -3.07 -16.00
C GLY A 205 24.23 -3.96 -16.31
N PHE A 206 24.15 -5.25 -16.00
CA PHE A 206 25.22 -6.21 -16.29
C PHE A 206 25.21 -6.61 -17.76
N GLU A 207 26.35 -6.38 -18.43
CA GLU A 207 26.62 -6.85 -19.78
C GLU A 207 27.97 -7.59 -19.81
N MET A 208 28.03 -8.73 -20.49
CA MET A 208 29.26 -9.45 -20.78
C MET A 208 29.47 -9.48 -22.28
N VAL A 209 30.44 -8.69 -22.76
CA VAL A 209 30.83 -8.67 -24.17
C VAL A 209 31.76 -9.85 -24.45
N LEU A 210 31.41 -10.67 -25.44
CA LEU A 210 32.12 -11.89 -25.83
C LEU A 210 32.60 -11.77 -27.28
N ASP A 211 33.77 -12.34 -27.56
CA ASP A 211 34.27 -12.54 -28.92
C ASP A 211 33.83 -13.91 -29.47
N GLU A 212 33.95 -14.13 -30.78
CA GLU A 212 33.55 -15.41 -31.42
C GLU A 212 34.24 -16.63 -30.79
N ASP A 213 35.49 -16.47 -30.37
CA ASP A 213 36.30 -17.53 -29.76
C ASP A 213 35.84 -17.89 -28.33
N ASP A 214 35.07 -17.03 -27.65
CA ASP A 214 34.52 -17.29 -26.31
C ASP A 214 33.27 -18.18 -26.33
N LEU A 215 32.67 -18.41 -27.51
CA LEU A 215 31.39 -19.10 -27.66
C LEU A 215 31.48 -20.64 -27.61
N GLY A 216 32.69 -21.18 -27.43
CA GLY A 216 32.95 -22.61 -27.44
C GLY A 216 32.10 -23.39 -26.43
N GLY A 217 31.28 -24.33 -26.93
CA GLY A 217 30.44 -25.22 -26.12
C GLY A 217 29.02 -24.71 -25.86
N LEU A 218 28.66 -23.51 -26.30
CA LEU A 218 27.30 -23.00 -26.26
C LEU A 218 26.45 -23.59 -27.40
N SER A 219 25.14 -23.72 -27.16
CA SER A 219 24.19 -24.12 -28.22
C SER A 219 23.87 -22.96 -29.16
N GLU A 220 23.52 -23.25 -30.41
CA GLU A 220 23.12 -22.21 -31.40
C GLU A 220 22.00 -21.30 -30.90
N GLY A 221 21.03 -21.85 -30.14
CA GLY A 221 19.93 -21.07 -29.59
C GLY A 221 20.37 -20.04 -28.54
N VAL A 222 21.41 -20.36 -27.75
CA VAL A 222 21.99 -19.41 -26.77
C VAL A 222 22.77 -18.32 -27.49
N ILE A 223 23.57 -18.69 -28.50
CA ILE A 223 24.32 -17.73 -29.33
C ILE A 223 23.34 -16.77 -30.03
N ALA A 224 22.27 -17.29 -30.63
CA ALA A 224 21.28 -16.48 -31.33
C ALA A 224 20.46 -15.57 -30.40
N ALA A 225 20.27 -15.94 -29.13
CA ALA A 225 19.58 -15.09 -28.16
C ALA A 225 20.48 -13.96 -27.60
N ALA A 226 21.81 -14.12 -27.71
CA ALA A 226 22.79 -13.16 -27.23
C ALA A 226 23.30 -12.18 -28.31
N ALA A 227 23.14 -12.54 -29.59
CA ALA A 227 23.57 -11.74 -30.77
C ALA A 227 22.58 -10.63 -31.12
#